data_AF-A0AA36FQK5-F1
#
_entry.id   AF-A0AA36FQK5-F1
#
_cell.length_a   1.000
_cell.length_b   1.000
_cell.length_c   1.000
_cell.angle_alpha   90.00
_cell.angle_beta   90.00
_cell.angle_gamma   90.00
#
_symmetry.space_group_name_H-M   'P 1'
#
loop_
_entity.id
_entity.type
_entity.pdbx_description
1 polymer ?
#
loop_
_entity_poly.entity_id
_entity_poly.type
_entity_poly.pdbx_seq_one_letter_code
_entity_poly.pdbx_strand_id
1 'polypeptide(L)'
;MPDQRLLSLVQWCGQVTDGRCGYCQPKRETSNGSDDSSTSGDERQGKSCSFGLFLLKANPDDEQFLLDCGWDRSGTYLYKPTMDTTCCPQYTIRLDVTKFRPSRTQKRVLRAAVDFLKNDNKPKRFVKEEGGQARCAASSASDEPSAKRPPAAVKERTVSAEGPRKKKLIRRERAIKRWQEKGLDVAAEQEKRRQKEKSREKTLADLLPEWDESWKHRLEVETVLVGSEEYRAREHEAYQVYLKYQTTIHNDKRASKSGFDNFLGSTPLRKELRNGITYGSFHQRYILDGKIVAVGAIDILPWCFSSKYLFYDPDFKFLTIGTYTALREIDYIQRTLRTKSAELKYYYMGYYIYTCPKMRYKAKFQPSELLCDESFTWKPVSECEKLLAENEGRFTTWAGNAPPATGLNPDEVPVYSSNMAYVWRVLRAQKPEFDTPEVNEKVAKWAKLAGPLADNICLYLNELNNRARQEPVEAESEEDDEEEEEEEA
;
A
#
# COMPACT_ATOMS: atom_id res chain seq x y z
N MET A 1 -2.86 30.91 -23.10
CA MET A 1 -2.27 29.59 -23.42
C MET A 1 -2.82 28.61 -22.39
N PRO A 2 -3.59 27.58 -22.76
CA PRO A 2 -3.90 26.52 -21.82
C PRO A 2 -2.57 25.90 -21.39
N ASP A 3 -2.40 25.75 -20.08
CA ASP A 3 -1.22 25.20 -19.43
C ASP A 3 -0.84 23.87 -20.08
N GLN A 4 0.34 23.78 -20.71
CA GLN A 4 0.84 22.55 -21.33
C GLN A 4 1.26 21.57 -20.22
N ARG A 5 0.28 21.02 -19.51
CA ARG A 5 0.50 19.96 -18.55
C ARG A 5 1.07 18.76 -19.28
N LEU A 6 2.32 18.42 -18.98
CA LEU A 6 2.96 17.22 -19.52
C LEU A 6 2.21 15.99 -19.00
N LEU A 7 1.70 15.16 -19.91
CA LEU A 7 0.97 13.94 -19.53
C LEU A 7 1.89 12.95 -18.79
N SER A 8 1.27 12.19 -17.87
CA SER A 8 1.89 10.96 -17.36
C SER A 8 1.98 9.93 -18.48
N LEU A 9 2.98 9.05 -18.41
CA LEU A 9 3.25 8.03 -19.42
C LEU A 9 3.37 6.65 -18.78
N VAL A 10 2.53 5.72 -19.21
CA VAL A 10 2.53 4.32 -18.77
C VAL A 10 2.76 3.39 -19.94
N GLN A 11 3.62 2.38 -19.77
CA GLN A 11 3.85 1.33 -20.75
C GLN A 11 3.06 0.08 -20.38
N TRP A 12 2.27 -0.41 -21.33
CA TRP A 12 1.49 -1.63 -21.16
C TRP A 12 2.39 -2.88 -21.07
N CYS A 13 2.24 -3.67 -20.00
CA CYS A 13 2.92 -4.97 -19.87
C CYS A 13 1.97 -6.15 -20.04
N GLY A 14 0.68 -5.98 -19.71
CA GLY A 14 -0.33 -7.02 -19.81
C GLY A 14 -0.75 -7.59 -18.45
N GLN A 15 -1.32 -8.80 -18.48
CA GLN A 15 -1.83 -9.47 -17.29
C GLN A 15 -0.90 -10.62 -16.90
N VAL A 16 -0.56 -10.69 -15.61
CA VAL A 16 0.10 -11.83 -14.99
C VAL A 16 -0.98 -12.70 -14.36
N THR A 17 -1.08 -13.97 -14.77
CA THR A 17 -2.15 -14.89 -14.36
C THR A 17 -1.66 -16.10 -13.54
N ASP A 18 -0.35 -16.35 -13.51
CA ASP A 18 0.29 -17.50 -12.87
C ASP A 18 1.21 -17.10 -11.70
N GLY A 19 1.04 -15.88 -11.19
CA GLY A 19 1.82 -15.38 -10.05
C GLY A 19 1.58 -16.20 -8.78
N ARG A 20 2.63 -16.37 -7.97
CA ARG A 20 2.51 -16.98 -6.63
C ARG A 20 2.03 -15.94 -5.63
N CYS A 21 0.98 -16.27 -4.88
CA CYS A 21 0.51 -15.40 -3.80
C CYS A 21 1.53 -15.36 -2.65
N GLY A 22 1.94 -14.13 -2.27
CA GLY A 22 2.84 -13.90 -1.14
C GLY A 22 2.17 -13.93 0.24
N TYR A 23 0.84 -14.10 0.31
CA TYR A 23 0.06 -13.95 1.54
C TYR A 23 -0.55 -15.27 2.05
N CYS A 24 -1.00 -16.14 1.13
CA CYS A 24 -1.51 -17.48 1.45
C CYS A 24 -0.40 -18.52 1.19
N GLN A 25 -0.28 -19.56 2.04
CA GLN A 25 0.56 -20.73 1.70
C GLN A 25 -0.25 -21.67 0.81
N PRO A 26 0.37 -22.31 -0.21
CA PRO A 26 -0.27 -23.44 -0.88
C PRO A 26 -0.49 -24.57 0.15
N LYS A 27 -1.65 -25.23 0.12
CA LYS A 27 -1.88 -26.42 0.96
C LYS A 27 -0.83 -27.47 0.55
N ARG A 28 -0.07 -27.99 1.52
CA ARG A 28 0.75 -29.19 1.28
C ARG A 28 -0.20 -30.31 0.89
N GLU A 29 -0.02 -30.87 -0.30
CA GLU A 29 -0.57 -32.19 -0.63
C GLU A 29 0.04 -33.16 0.39
N THR A 30 -0.79 -33.69 1.28
CA THR A 30 -0.37 -34.77 2.15
C THR A 30 -0.22 -36.00 1.28
N SER A 31 1.03 -36.40 1.02
CA SER A 31 1.39 -37.63 0.31
C SER A 31 1.11 -38.87 1.17
N ASN A 32 -0.14 -39.05 1.58
CA ASN A 32 -0.63 -40.33 2.07
C ASN A 32 -1.80 -40.71 1.17
N GLY A 33 -1.52 -41.63 0.27
CA GLY A 33 -2.51 -42.19 -0.64
C GLY A 33 -3.69 -42.77 0.12
N SER A 34 -4.86 -42.26 -0.22
CA SER A 34 -6.09 -43.02 -0.34
C SER A 34 -6.98 -42.18 -1.24
N ASP A 35 -7.08 -42.62 -2.49
CA ASP A 35 -8.06 -42.14 -3.46
C ASP A 35 -9.46 -42.39 -2.89
N ASP A 36 -10.02 -41.42 -2.17
CA ASP A 36 -11.46 -41.20 -2.18
C ASP A 36 -11.82 -39.82 -1.61
N SER A 37 -12.86 -39.22 -2.21
CA SER A 37 -13.47 -37.90 -1.93
C SER A 37 -12.94 -36.69 -2.74
N SER A 38 -13.75 -36.36 -3.75
CA SER A 38 -13.88 -35.07 -4.42
C SER A 38 -14.06 -33.92 -3.41
N THR A 39 -12.95 -33.43 -2.85
CA THR A 39 -12.96 -32.17 -2.13
C THR A 39 -12.56 -31.10 -3.14
N SER A 40 -13.54 -30.33 -3.62
CA SER A 40 -13.34 -29.19 -4.52
C SER A 40 -12.38 -28.18 -3.88
N GLY A 41 -11.09 -28.29 -4.21
CA GLY A 41 -10.11 -27.27 -3.86
C GLY A 41 -10.44 -25.99 -4.61
N ASP A 42 -10.40 -24.83 -3.93
CA ASP A 42 -10.47 -23.53 -4.61
C ASP A 42 -9.28 -23.43 -5.58
N GLU A 43 -9.55 -23.47 -6.89
CA GLU A 43 -8.54 -23.45 -7.95
C GLU A 43 -7.65 -22.20 -7.93
N ARG A 44 -8.06 -21.16 -7.19
CA ARG A 44 -7.30 -19.92 -6.96
C ARG A 44 -6.25 -20.05 -5.86
N GLN A 45 -6.28 -21.08 -5.03
CA GLN A 45 -5.40 -21.20 -3.87
C GLN A 45 -3.93 -21.08 -4.28
N GLY A 46 -3.19 -20.17 -3.64
CA GLY A 46 -1.78 -19.93 -3.92
C GLY A 46 -1.49 -19.09 -5.17
N LYS A 47 -2.51 -18.72 -5.96
CA LYS A 47 -2.37 -17.90 -7.16
C LYS A 47 -2.62 -16.42 -6.89
N SER A 48 -1.90 -15.57 -7.61
CA SER A 48 -2.02 -14.12 -7.63
C SER A 48 -2.08 -13.66 -9.08
N CYS A 49 -3.15 -12.95 -9.42
CA CYS A 49 -3.39 -12.39 -10.73
C CYS A 49 -3.39 -10.86 -10.65
N SER A 50 -2.72 -10.20 -11.59
CA SER A 50 -2.67 -8.73 -11.63
C SER A 50 -2.39 -8.22 -13.02
N PHE A 51 -2.90 -7.03 -13.32
CA PHE A 51 -2.44 -6.24 -14.46
C PHE A 51 -1.18 -5.46 -14.08
N GLY A 52 -0.25 -5.35 -15.03
CA GLY A 52 1.04 -4.70 -14.86
C GLY A 52 1.29 -3.62 -15.89
N LEU A 53 1.91 -2.53 -15.45
CA LEU A 53 2.37 -1.42 -16.28
C LEU A 53 3.72 -0.92 -15.77
N PHE A 54 4.56 -0.38 -16.66
CA PHE A 54 5.68 0.46 -16.23
C PHE A 54 5.26 1.93 -16.26
N LEU A 55 5.35 2.60 -15.12
CA LEU A 55 5.19 4.03 -15.01
C LEU A 55 6.52 4.68 -15.40
N LEU A 56 6.57 5.29 -16.58
CA LEU A 56 7.78 5.89 -17.13
C LEU A 56 7.99 7.30 -16.58
N LYS A 57 6.90 8.08 -16.53
CA LYS A 57 6.84 9.42 -15.92
C LYS A 57 5.45 9.65 -15.37
N ALA A 58 5.35 10.28 -14.21
CA ALA A 58 4.08 10.52 -13.55
C ALA A 58 4.00 11.91 -12.91
N ASN A 59 2.86 12.56 -13.04
CA ASN A 59 2.49 13.70 -12.23
C ASN A 59 1.90 13.22 -10.89
N PRO A 60 2.09 13.97 -9.79
CA PRO A 60 1.54 13.60 -8.49
C PRO A 60 0.01 13.42 -8.48
N ASP A 61 -0.73 14.22 -9.25
CA ASP A 61 -2.19 14.11 -9.36
C ASP A 61 -2.64 12.81 -10.06
N ASP A 62 -1.89 12.39 -11.09
CA ASP A 62 -2.23 11.18 -11.86
C ASP A 62 -1.93 9.92 -11.03
N GLU A 63 -0.82 9.91 -10.27
CA GLU A 63 -0.51 8.84 -9.31
C GLU A 63 -1.56 8.77 -8.19
N GLN A 64 -1.99 9.92 -7.66
CA GLN A 64 -3.06 9.99 -6.66
C GLN A 64 -4.34 9.34 -7.19
N PHE A 65 -4.72 9.66 -8.43
CA PHE A 65 -5.88 9.08 -9.07
C PHE A 65 -5.75 7.56 -9.28
N LEU A 66 -4.58 7.07 -9.71
CA LEU A 66 -4.33 5.64 -9.86
C LEU A 66 -4.50 4.89 -8.53
N LEU A 67 -3.96 5.43 -7.42
CA LEU A 67 -4.17 4.85 -6.09
C LEU A 67 -5.66 4.83 -5.69
N ASP A 68 -6.41 5.88 -6.07
CA ASP A 68 -7.86 5.98 -5.85
C ASP A 68 -8.68 5.04 -6.74
N CYS A 69 -8.07 4.45 -7.76
CA CYS A 69 -8.64 3.39 -8.59
C CYS A 69 -8.07 2.00 -8.26
N GLY A 70 -7.33 1.86 -7.15
CA GLY A 70 -6.86 0.56 -6.66
C GLY A 70 -5.56 0.05 -7.28
N TRP A 71 -4.88 0.88 -8.08
CA TRP A 71 -3.50 0.62 -8.48
C TRP A 71 -2.56 0.81 -7.28
N ASP A 72 -1.43 0.11 -7.29
CA ASP A 72 -0.33 0.31 -6.35
C ASP A 72 1.00 0.17 -7.10
N ARG A 73 2.10 0.58 -6.46
CA ARG A 73 3.40 0.76 -7.12
C ARG A 73 4.55 0.14 -6.35
N SER A 74 5.44 -0.48 -7.12
CA SER A 74 6.72 -1.04 -6.69
C SER A 74 7.83 -0.48 -7.58
N GLY A 75 8.57 0.53 -7.11
CA GLY A 75 9.53 1.25 -7.95
C GLY A 75 8.83 1.91 -9.14
N THR A 76 9.24 1.61 -10.37
CA THR A 76 8.57 2.09 -11.59
C THR A 76 7.44 1.17 -12.05
N TYR A 77 7.20 0.03 -11.40
CA TYR A 77 6.18 -0.93 -11.81
C TYR A 77 4.85 -0.66 -11.08
N LEU A 78 3.81 -0.37 -11.85
CA LEU A 78 2.43 -0.27 -11.38
C LEU A 78 1.72 -1.60 -11.55
N TYR A 79 0.88 -1.94 -10.59
CA TYR A 79 0.08 -3.15 -10.66
C TYR A 79 -1.32 -2.93 -10.09
N LYS A 80 -2.29 -3.65 -10.65
CA LYS A 80 -3.67 -3.71 -10.17
C LYS A 80 -4.08 -5.17 -10.02
N PRO A 81 -4.28 -5.66 -8.78
CA PRO A 81 -4.73 -7.02 -8.54
C PRO A 81 -6.07 -7.33 -9.22
N THR A 82 -6.18 -8.52 -9.80
CA THR A 82 -7.44 -9.04 -10.33
C THR A 82 -8.14 -9.77 -9.18
N MET A 83 -9.09 -9.08 -8.54
CA MET A 83 -9.56 -9.40 -7.18
C MET A 83 -10.35 -10.70 -7.08
N ASP A 84 -11.12 -11.04 -8.11
CA ASP A 84 -11.97 -12.24 -8.21
C ASP A 84 -11.18 -13.54 -8.45
N THR A 85 -9.99 -13.43 -9.06
CA THR A 85 -9.13 -14.56 -9.43
C THR A 85 -7.95 -14.77 -8.47
N THR A 86 -7.57 -13.77 -7.69
CA THR A 86 -6.47 -13.87 -6.71
C THR A 86 -6.93 -14.55 -5.40
N CYS A 87 -6.14 -15.48 -4.80
CA CYS A 87 -6.52 -16.17 -3.55
C CYS A 87 -6.76 -15.21 -2.37
N CYS A 88 -6.08 -14.07 -2.36
CA CYS A 88 -6.07 -13.09 -1.28
C CYS A 88 -6.39 -11.70 -1.85
N PRO A 89 -7.67 -11.32 -1.91
CA PRO A 89 -8.08 -10.01 -2.42
C PRO A 89 -7.39 -8.87 -1.67
N GLN A 90 -6.86 -7.91 -2.43
CA GLN A 90 -6.01 -6.82 -1.97
C GLN A 90 -6.76 -5.48 -2.07
N TYR A 91 -7.43 -5.07 -1.00
CA TYR A 91 -8.21 -3.85 -0.98
C TYR A 91 -7.36 -2.65 -0.57
N THR A 92 -7.35 -1.58 -1.36
CA THR A 92 -6.66 -0.34 -0.96
C THR A 92 -7.28 0.19 0.33
N ILE A 93 -6.43 0.49 1.32
CA ILE A 93 -6.86 1.03 2.61
C ILE A 93 -6.26 2.43 2.81
N ARG A 94 -7.13 3.36 3.20
CA ARG A 94 -6.73 4.71 3.60
C ARG A 94 -7.30 5.10 4.96
N LEU A 95 -6.63 6.05 5.61
CA LEU A 95 -7.06 6.65 6.87
C LEU A 95 -7.25 8.16 6.68
N ASP A 96 -8.37 8.70 7.15
CA ASP A 96 -8.52 10.15 7.35
C ASP A 96 -7.77 10.58 8.62
N VAL A 97 -6.62 11.23 8.44
CA VAL A 97 -5.70 11.58 9.54
C VAL A 97 -6.26 12.68 10.44
N THR A 98 -7.20 13.49 9.94
CA THR A 98 -7.81 14.58 10.71
C THR A 98 -8.68 14.04 11.84
N LYS A 99 -9.28 12.86 11.61
CA LYS A 99 -10.13 12.14 12.54
C LYS A 99 -9.37 11.10 13.37
N PHE A 100 -8.11 10.83 13.04
CA PHE A 100 -7.32 9.81 13.73
C PHE A 100 -7.14 10.10 15.22
N ARG A 101 -7.34 9.07 16.04
CA ARG A 101 -7.06 9.08 17.48
C ARG A 101 -6.30 7.82 17.89
N PRO A 102 -5.13 7.94 18.56
CA PRO A 102 -4.36 6.77 18.95
C PRO A 102 -5.12 5.88 19.94
N SER A 103 -5.26 4.60 19.59
CA SER A 103 -5.80 3.55 20.45
C SER A 103 -4.91 3.29 21.66
N ARG A 104 -5.40 2.49 22.62
CA ARG A 104 -4.61 2.10 23.80
C ARG A 104 -3.32 1.34 23.43
N THR A 105 -3.37 0.51 22.39
CA THR A 105 -2.23 -0.28 21.91
C THR A 105 -1.21 0.62 21.22
N GLN A 106 -1.65 1.52 20.34
CA GLN A 106 -0.77 2.53 19.72
C GLN A 106 -0.13 3.46 20.78
N LYS A 107 -0.91 3.91 21.79
CA LYS A 107 -0.38 4.65 22.95
C LYS A 107 0.65 3.87 23.77
N ARG A 108 0.62 2.53 23.74
CA ARG A 108 1.62 1.69 24.42
C ARG A 108 2.90 1.61 23.60
N VAL A 109 2.79 1.48 22.27
CA VAL A 109 3.94 1.52 21.34
C VAL A 109 4.71 2.83 21.50
N LEU A 110 4.02 3.97 21.47
CA LEU A 110 4.66 5.29 21.64
C LEU A 110 5.34 5.43 23.01
N ARG A 111 4.69 4.99 24.09
CA ARG A 111 5.29 5.03 25.44
C ARG A 111 6.52 4.13 25.56
N ALA A 112 6.50 2.95 24.95
CA ALA A 112 7.64 2.05 24.92
C ALA A 112 8.82 2.67 24.16
N ALA A 113 8.56 3.31 23.02
CA ALA A 113 9.60 4.03 22.28
C ALA A 113 10.16 5.19 23.10
N VAL A 114 9.32 6.02 23.73
CA VAL A 114 9.78 7.14 24.56
C VAL A 114 10.58 6.66 25.78
N ASP A 115 10.17 5.57 26.43
CA ASP A 115 10.91 5.00 27.58
C ASP A 115 12.27 4.43 27.15
N PHE A 116 12.33 3.76 25.99
CA PHE A 116 13.60 3.35 25.39
C PHE A 116 14.50 4.56 25.12
N LEU A 117 13.99 5.60 24.44
CA LEU A 117 14.80 6.79 24.12
C LEU A 117 15.30 7.52 25.38
N LYS A 118 14.48 7.58 26.43
CA LYS A 118 14.84 8.25 27.68
C LYS A 118 15.83 7.46 28.52
N ASN A 119 15.64 6.15 28.62
CA ASN A 119 16.23 5.35 29.70
C ASN A 119 16.96 4.08 29.20
N ASP A 120 17.02 3.83 27.88
CA ASP A 120 17.45 2.55 27.27
C ASP A 120 16.62 1.33 27.76
N ASN A 121 15.39 1.58 28.21
CA ASN A 121 14.52 0.54 28.73
C ASN A 121 13.84 -0.23 27.60
N LYS A 122 14.29 -1.46 27.36
CA LYS A 122 13.65 -2.38 26.41
C LYS A 122 12.40 -3.03 27.03
N PRO A 123 11.25 -3.08 26.33
CA PRO A 123 10.04 -3.69 26.86
C PRO A 123 10.24 -5.19 27.18
N LYS A 124 9.96 -5.60 28.42
CA LYS A 124 10.10 -7.00 28.89
C LYS A 124 9.28 -8.02 28.10
N ARG A 125 8.21 -7.58 27.45
CA ARG A 125 7.42 -8.38 26.52
C ARG A 125 7.21 -7.55 25.27
N PHE A 126 7.43 -8.18 24.11
CA PHE A 126 6.93 -7.65 22.86
C PHE A 126 5.45 -7.32 23.01
N VAL A 127 5.08 -6.08 22.67
CA VAL A 127 3.69 -5.80 22.37
C VAL A 127 3.42 -6.64 21.13
N LYS A 128 2.83 -7.83 21.30
CA LYS A 128 2.36 -8.61 20.17
C LYS A 128 1.45 -7.68 19.39
N GLU A 129 1.84 -7.33 18.17
CA GLU A 129 0.86 -6.99 17.16
C GLU A 129 -0.08 -8.20 17.14
N GLU A 130 -1.32 -8.04 17.61
CA GLU A 130 -2.32 -9.09 17.50
C GLU A 130 -2.53 -9.32 16.00
N GLY A 131 -1.75 -10.23 15.42
CA GLY A 131 -1.65 -10.45 13.98
C GLY A 131 -0.28 -10.80 13.38
N GLY A 132 0.78 -11.13 14.14
CA GLY A 132 2.09 -11.37 13.50
C GLY A 132 3.10 -12.29 14.20
N GLN A 133 2.87 -13.61 14.18
CA GLN A 133 3.93 -14.61 14.04
C GLN A 133 3.40 -15.73 13.15
N ALA A 134 3.57 -15.60 11.84
CA ALA A 134 3.63 -16.79 11.00
C ALA A 134 4.99 -17.43 11.27
N ARG A 135 4.99 -18.62 11.87
CA ARG A 135 6.16 -19.50 11.83
C ARG A 135 6.41 -19.80 10.35
N CYS A 136 7.51 -19.32 9.79
CA CYS A 136 8.04 -19.90 8.57
C CYS A 136 8.53 -21.30 8.95
N ALA A 137 7.96 -22.31 8.31
CA ALA A 137 8.30 -23.70 8.54
C ALA A 137 9.76 -23.95 8.16
N ALA A 138 10.56 -24.33 9.16
CA ALA A 138 11.76 -25.14 8.98
C ALA A 138 11.71 -26.18 10.10
N SER A 139 11.35 -27.41 9.74
CA SER A 139 11.37 -28.57 10.64
C SER A 139 12.54 -29.46 10.23
N SER A 140 13.48 -29.67 11.15
CA SER A 140 14.36 -30.84 11.15
C SER A 140 14.85 -31.09 12.58
N ALA A 141 14.86 -32.38 12.94
CA ALA A 141 15.39 -33.03 14.15
C ALA A 141 14.38 -33.37 15.27
N SER A 142 13.89 -34.61 15.17
CA SER A 142 13.88 -35.72 16.17
C SER A 142 13.72 -35.40 17.67
N ASP A 143 12.69 -35.97 18.32
CA ASP A 143 12.84 -37.19 19.14
C ASP A 143 11.50 -37.69 19.74
N GLU A 144 11.51 -38.98 20.09
CA GLU A 144 10.46 -39.98 20.37
C GLU A 144 9.46 -39.77 21.54
N PRO A 145 8.43 -40.64 21.68
CA PRO A 145 7.16 -40.32 22.35
C PRO A 145 7.08 -40.78 23.82
N SER A 146 6.32 -40.05 24.64
CA SER A 146 5.91 -40.55 25.97
C SER A 146 4.40 -40.42 26.21
N ALA A 147 3.81 -41.60 26.41
CA ALA A 147 2.56 -42.03 27.03
C ALA A 147 1.38 -41.04 27.19
N LYS A 148 0.25 -41.42 26.55
CA LYS A 148 -1.10 -40.86 26.71
C LYS A 148 -1.63 -41.06 28.14
N ARG A 149 -2.28 -40.04 28.70
CA ARG A 149 -3.15 -40.13 29.88
C ARG A 149 -4.59 -39.78 29.44
N PRO A 150 -5.63 -40.53 29.88
CA PRO A 150 -6.98 -40.44 29.31
C PRO A 150 -7.71 -39.12 29.66
N PRO A 151 -8.68 -38.70 28.84
CA PRO A 151 -9.38 -37.42 29.02
C PRO A 151 -10.34 -37.49 30.22
N ALA A 152 -10.21 -36.52 31.12
CA ALA A 152 -11.15 -36.29 32.19
C ALA A 152 -12.45 -35.66 31.66
N ALA A 153 -13.58 -36.12 32.20
CA ALA A 153 -14.94 -35.78 31.83
C ALA A 153 -15.19 -34.27 31.70
N VAL A 154 -15.78 -33.88 30.56
CA VAL A 154 -16.27 -32.54 30.27
C VAL A 154 -17.50 -32.28 31.13
N LYS A 155 -17.39 -31.39 32.11
CA LYS A 155 -18.57 -30.79 32.76
C LYS A 155 -19.17 -29.76 31.81
N GLU A 156 -20.42 -29.99 31.40
CA GLU A 156 -21.25 -29.03 30.70
C GLU A 156 -21.27 -27.69 31.45
N ARG A 157 -20.76 -26.65 30.81
CA ARG A 157 -20.98 -25.27 31.24
C ARG A 157 -22.25 -24.77 30.56
N THR A 158 -23.27 -24.52 31.37
CA THR A 158 -24.44 -23.74 30.97
C THR A 158 -23.99 -22.39 30.40
N VAL A 159 -24.27 -22.17 29.12
CA VAL A 159 -23.97 -20.92 28.42
C VAL A 159 -25.03 -19.91 28.80
N SER A 160 -24.69 -18.96 29.68
CA SER A 160 -25.49 -17.76 29.90
C SER A 160 -25.47 -16.92 28.62
N ALA A 161 -26.66 -16.48 28.16
CA ALA A 161 -26.89 -15.75 26.91
C ALA A 161 -26.25 -14.34 26.85
N GLU A 162 -25.55 -13.89 27.88
CA GLU A 162 -24.82 -12.63 27.87
C GLU A 162 -23.32 -12.85 28.06
N GLY A 163 -22.55 -12.64 26.98
CA GLY A 163 -21.09 -12.64 27.05
C GLY A 163 -20.55 -11.59 28.04
N PRO A 164 -19.25 -11.69 28.43
CA PRO A 164 -18.68 -10.84 29.48
C PRO A 164 -18.75 -9.34 29.11
N ARG A 165 -19.60 -8.59 29.82
CA ARG A 165 -19.75 -7.13 29.66
C ARG A 165 -18.45 -6.40 30.05
N LYS A 166 -17.99 -5.45 29.22
CA LYS A 166 -16.75 -4.69 29.47
C LYS A 166 -16.83 -3.93 30.81
N LYS A 167 -15.87 -4.14 31.73
CA LYS A 167 -15.80 -3.46 33.06
C LYS A 167 -16.03 -1.94 33.04
N LYS A 168 -15.67 -1.25 31.93
CA LYS A 168 -15.92 0.20 31.75
C LYS A 168 -17.42 0.52 31.62
N LEU A 169 -18.20 -0.33 30.92
CA LEU A 169 -19.65 -0.16 30.73
C LEU A 169 -20.38 -0.35 32.05
N ILE A 170 -20.06 -1.40 32.80
CA ILE A 170 -20.62 -1.64 34.14
C ILE A 170 -20.36 -0.44 35.07
N ARG A 171 -19.15 0.15 35.02
CA ARG A 171 -18.84 1.38 35.77
C ARG A 171 -19.62 2.60 35.30
N ARG A 172 -20.02 2.67 34.02
CA ARG A 172 -20.85 3.74 33.47
C ARG A 172 -22.30 3.58 33.93
N GLU A 173 -22.85 2.38 33.81
CA GLU A 173 -24.20 2.04 34.28
C GLU A 173 -24.35 2.32 35.78
N ARG A 174 -23.39 1.89 36.61
CA ARG A 174 -23.37 2.20 38.05
C ARG A 174 -23.21 3.70 38.36
N ALA A 175 -22.60 4.48 37.48
CA ALA A 175 -22.51 5.93 37.66
C ALA A 175 -23.84 6.59 37.31
N ILE A 176 -24.48 6.17 36.21
CA ILE A 176 -25.80 6.64 35.79
C ILE A 176 -26.84 6.35 36.86
N LYS A 177 -26.88 5.12 37.39
CA LYS A 177 -27.82 4.74 38.46
C LYS A 177 -27.65 5.60 39.71
N ARG A 178 -26.40 5.87 40.12
CA ARG A 178 -26.10 6.77 41.25
C ARG A 178 -26.51 8.22 41.00
N TRP A 179 -26.48 8.70 39.75
CA TRP A 179 -26.96 10.04 39.41
C TRP A 179 -28.49 10.11 39.46
N GLN A 180 -29.17 9.08 38.95
CA GLN A 180 -30.63 8.94 39.04
C GLN A 180 -31.11 8.89 40.50
N GLU A 181 -30.48 8.07 41.34
CA GLU A 181 -30.80 7.95 42.78
C GLU A 181 -30.59 9.27 43.54
N LYS A 182 -29.71 10.16 43.06
CA LYS A 182 -29.44 11.49 43.65
C LYS A 182 -30.31 12.61 43.09
N GLY A 183 -31.23 12.31 42.17
CA GLY A 183 -32.06 13.32 41.50
C GLY A 183 -31.26 14.29 40.61
N LEU A 184 -30.06 13.91 40.16
CA LEU A 184 -29.23 14.73 39.28
C LEU A 184 -29.66 14.57 37.82
N ASP A 185 -29.51 15.64 37.03
CA ASP A 185 -29.66 15.56 35.58
C ASP A 185 -28.56 14.68 34.98
N VAL A 186 -28.97 13.47 34.57
CA VAL A 186 -28.10 12.46 33.98
C VAL A 186 -27.47 12.95 32.67
N ALA A 187 -28.19 13.72 31.85
CA ALA A 187 -27.69 14.20 30.57
C ALA A 187 -26.57 15.24 30.77
N ALA A 188 -26.79 16.20 31.69
CA ALA A 188 -25.77 17.19 32.07
C ALA A 188 -24.52 16.53 32.68
N GLU A 189 -24.68 15.55 33.59
CA GLU A 189 -23.54 14.85 34.19
C GLU A 189 -22.78 13.96 33.20
N GLN A 190 -23.49 13.34 32.25
CA GLN A 190 -22.86 12.64 31.14
C GLN A 190 -22.06 13.60 30.25
N GLU A 191 -22.58 14.80 29.98
CA GLU A 191 -21.87 15.82 29.19
C GLU A 191 -20.63 16.34 29.91
N LYS A 192 -20.73 16.73 31.19
CA LYS A 192 -19.56 17.14 32.01
C LYS A 192 -18.47 16.05 31.99
N ARG A 193 -18.88 14.78 32.09
CA ARG A 193 -17.93 13.67 32.02
C ARG A 193 -17.34 13.50 30.62
N ARG A 194 -18.11 13.66 29.54
CA ARG A 194 -17.60 13.64 28.16
C ARG A 194 -16.57 14.76 27.95
N GLN A 195 -16.86 15.97 28.42
CA GLN A 195 -15.93 17.11 28.37
C GLN A 195 -14.65 16.83 29.16
N LYS A 196 -14.76 16.27 30.36
CA LYS A 196 -13.59 15.87 31.17
C LYS A 196 -12.79 14.71 30.56
N GLU A 197 -13.45 13.78 29.87
CA GLU A 197 -12.76 12.72 29.11
C GLU A 197 -12.05 13.30 27.88
N LYS A 198 -12.66 14.26 27.18
CA LYS A 198 -12.11 14.96 26.02
C LYS A 198 -10.93 15.86 26.39
N SER A 199 -10.99 16.60 27.49
CA SER A 199 -9.88 17.46 27.95
C SER A 199 -8.64 16.67 28.40
N ARG A 200 -8.81 15.39 28.75
CA ARG A 200 -7.71 14.48 29.11
C ARG A 200 -7.19 13.69 27.91
N GLU A 201 -7.80 13.84 26.74
CA GLU A 201 -7.39 13.10 25.55
C GLU A 201 -6.08 13.69 25.01
N LYS A 202 -5.00 12.93 25.17
CA LYS A 202 -3.71 13.27 24.56
C LYS A 202 -3.79 13.15 23.04
N THR A 203 -3.35 14.19 22.36
CA THR A 203 -3.07 14.20 20.93
C THR A 203 -1.87 13.31 20.60
N LEU A 204 -1.63 13.08 19.31
CA LEU A 204 -0.46 12.33 18.86
C LEU A 204 0.84 13.09 19.17
N ALA A 205 0.86 14.41 18.98
CA ALA A 205 1.95 15.29 19.36
C ALA A 205 2.30 15.18 20.86
N ASP A 206 1.30 15.15 21.75
CA ASP A 206 1.53 14.97 23.21
C ASP A 206 2.18 13.62 23.59
N LEU A 207 2.14 12.65 22.68
CA LEU A 207 2.70 11.31 22.85
C LEU A 207 4.05 11.14 22.17
N LEU A 208 4.49 12.15 21.42
CA LEU A 208 5.76 12.23 20.70
C LEU A 208 6.52 13.47 21.18
N PRO A 209 6.97 13.49 22.45
CA PRO A 209 7.69 14.64 22.98
C PRO A 209 8.99 14.88 22.23
N GLU A 210 9.39 16.15 22.17
CA GLU A 210 10.69 16.55 21.63
C GLU A 210 11.82 15.99 22.49
N TRP A 211 12.96 15.76 21.84
CA TRP A 211 14.16 15.28 22.50
C TRP A 211 14.71 16.34 23.46
N ASP A 212 15.36 15.88 24.52
CA ASP A 212 16.02 16.70 25.53
C ASP A 212 17.38 16.08 25.87
N GLU A 213 18.35 16.90 26.25
CA GLU A 213 19.74 16.48 26.52
C GLU A 213 19.85 15.43 27.64
N SER A 214 18.85 15.33 28.53
CA SER A 214 18.81 14.30 29.58
C SER A 214 18.51 12.88 29.07
N TRP A 215 18.05 12.73 27.82
CA TRP A 215 17.65 11.44 27.28
C TRP A 215 18.86 10.61 26.86
N LYS A 216 18.78 9.29 27.03
CA LYS A 216 19.84 8.35 26.66
C LYS A 216 20.10 8.27 25.16
N HIS A 217 19.05 8.38 24.35
CA HIS A 217 19.14 8.28 22.90
C HIS A 217 18.45 9.45 22.22
N ARG A 218 19.04 9.89 21.11
CA ARG A 218 18.46 10.91 20.22
C ARG A 218 17.90 10.24 18.98
N LEU A 219 16.61 10.43 18.74
CA LEU A 219 15.94 9.97 17.52
C LEU A 219 15.52 11.14 16.66
N GLU A 220 16.12 11.23 15.48
CA GLU A 220 15.80 12.19 14.44
C GLU A 220 14.94 11.51 13.38
N VAL A 221 13.96 12.24 12.85
CA VAL A 221 13.14 11.76 11.74
C VAL A 221 13.17 12.78 10.63
N GLU A 222 13.74 12.38 9.50
CA GLU A 222 13.96 13.24 8.35
C GLU A 222 13.18 12.71 7.16
N THR A 223 12.45 13.58 6.47
CA THR A 223 11.77 13.24 5.21
C THR A 223 12.59 13.82 4.06
N VAL A 224 13.22 12.95 3.27
CA VAL A 224 14.22 13.33 2.28
C VAL A 224 13.80 12.93 0.88
N LEU A 225 13.88 13.86 -0.07
CA LEU A 225 13.47 13.64 -1.45
C LEU A 225 14.40 12.63 -2.14
N VAL A 226 13.84 11.59 -2.76
CA VAL A 226 14.61 10.60 -3.50
C VAL A 226 15.40 11.29 -4.61
N GLY A 227 16.71 10.99 -4.70
CA GLY A 227 17.60 11.59 -5.68
C GLY A 227 18.08 13.01 -5.35
N SER A 228 17.84 13.54 -4.14
CA SER A 228 18.49 14.78 -3.66
C SER A 228 19.93 14.53 -3.21
N GLU A 229 20.68 15.59 -2.89
CA GLU A 229 22.03 15.47 -2.32
C GLU A 229 21.99 14.80 -0.94
N GLU A 230 21.04 15.20 -0.10
CA GLU A 230 20.83 14.65 1.24
C GLU A 230 20.43 13.17 1.20
N TYR A 231 19.72 12.74 0.15
CA TYR A 231 19.43 11.34 -0.10
C TYR A 231 20.72 10.57 -0.39
N ARG A 232 21.50 11.01 -1.38
CA ARG A 232 22.74 10.36 -1.81
C ARG A 232 23.77 10.29 -0.68
N ALA A 233 23.86 11.31 0.16
CA ALA A 233 24.80 11.41 1.27
C ALA A 233 24.71 10.24 2.27
N ARG A 234 23.52 9.62 2.44
CA ARG A 234 23.33 8.48 3.35
C ARG A 234 22.65 7.28 2.69
N GLU A 235 22.69 7.22 1.37
CA GLU A 235 22.04 6.16 0.59
C GLU A 235 22.68 4.80 0.86
N HIS A 236 24.01 4.75 0.96
CA HIS A 236 24.74 3.53 1.26
C HIS A 236 24.33 2.95 2.62
N GLU A 237 24.18 3.80 3.63
CA GLU A 237 23.75 3.39 4.96
C GLU A 237 22.31 2.86 4.96
N ALA A 238 21.39 3.54 4.28
CA ALA A 238 20.02 3.04 4.10
C ALA A 238 20.02 1.66 3.39
N TYR A 239 20.85 1.48 2.36
CA TYR A 239 20.99 0.21 1.68
C TYR A 239 21.49 -0.91 2.61
N GLN A 240 22.41 -0.63 3.55
CA GLN A 240 22.86 -1.64 4.53
C GLN A 240 21.71 -2.08 5.46
N VAL A 241 20.86 -1.14 5.90
CA VAL A 241 19.67 -1.48 6.69
C VAL A 241 18.70 -2.33 5.88
N TYR A 242 18.50 -1.99 4.60
CA TYR A 242 17.69 -2.78 3.68
C TYR A 242 18.22 -4.21 3.52
N LEU A 243 19.53 -4.38 3.30
CA LEU A 243 20.14 -5.71 3.19
C LEU A 243 19.96 -6.54 4.46
N LYS A 244 20.22 -5.95 5.64
CA LYS A 244 20.01 -6.63 6.94
C LYS A 244 18.55 -7.04 7.12
N TYR A 245 17.61 -6.17 6.73
CA TYR A 245 16.18 -6.45 6.79
C TYR A 245 15.78 -7.59 5.85
N GLN A 246 16.18 -7.55 4.57
CA GLN A 246 15.84 -8.57 3.58
C GLN A 246 16.39 -9.94 3.96
N THR A 247 17.65 -9.99 4.42
CA THR A 247 18.29 -11.25 4.84
C THR A 247 17.67 -11.82 6.11
N THR A 248 17.33 -11.00 7.10
CA THR A 248 16.86 -11.48 8.42
C THR A 248 15.36 -11.73 8.47
N ILE A 249 14.56 -10.85 7.84
CA ILE A 249 13.09 -10.90 7.91
C ILE A 249 12.51 -11.68 6.73
N HIS A 250 13.06 -11.52 5.54
CA HIS A 250 12.57 -12.15 4.31
C HIS A 250 13.39 -13.39 3.88
N ASN A 251 14.53 -13.66 4.53
CA ASN A 251 15.47 -14.70 4.12
C ASN A 251 15.88 -14.59 2.64
N ASP A 252 15.88 -13.36 2.11
CA ASP A 252 16.25 -13.08 0.73
C ASP A 252 17.73 -12.76 0.64
N LYS A 253 18.51 -13.76 0.24
CA LYS A 253 19.96 -13.65 0.04
C LYS A 253 20.33 -13.06 -1.33
N ARG A 254 19.36 -12.78 -2.19
CA ARG A 254 19.57 -12.23 -3.54
C ARG A 254 19.40 -10.71 -3.59
N ALA A 255 19.06 -10.08 -2.47
CA ALA A 255 18.93 -8.62 -2.38
C ALA A 255 20.23 -7.94 -2.86
N SER A 256 20.10 -7.02 -3.81
CA SER A 256 21.23 -6.37 -4.48
C SER A 256 21.06 -4.85 -4.50
N LYS A 257 22.14 -4.11 -4.76
CA LYS A 257 22.11 -2.64 -4.83
C LYS A 257 21.24 -2.17 -5.99
N SER A 258 21.39 -2.78 -7.17
CA SER A 258 20.51 -2.50 -8.32
C SER A 258 19.04 -2.80 -8.02
N GLY A 259 18.74 -3.88 -7.29
CA GLY A 259 17.37 -4.18 -6.85
C GLY A 259 16.81 -3.11 -5.92
N PHE A 260 17.62 -2.63 -4.97
CA PHE A 260 17.26 -1.51 -4.10
C PHE A 260 17.03 -0.22 -4.90
N ASP A 261 17.88 0.09 -5.88
CA ASP A 261 17.77 1.32 -6.69
C ASP A 261 16.52 1.30 -7.56
N ASN A 262 16.23 0.18 -8.22
CA ASN A 262 15.05 0.03 -9.05
C ASN A 262 13.75 0.06 -8.23
N PHE A 263 13.79 -0.44 -6.99
CA PHE A 263 12.61 -0.54 -6.15
C PHE A 263 12.36 0.72 -5.29
N LEU A 264 13.42 1.31 -4.72
CA LEU A 264 13.34 2.34 -3.67
C LEU A 264 14.19 3.58 -3.97
N GLY A 265 15.21 3.49 -4.82
CA GLY A 265 16.14 4.59 -5.13
C GLY A 265 15.81 5.39 -6.39
N SER A 266 14.88 4.90 -7.22
CA SER A 266 14.39 5.57 -8.41
C SER A 266 12.91 5.89 -8.27
N THR A 267 12.47 6.95 -8.95
CA THR A 267 11.06 7.33 -8.96
C THR A 267 10.62 7.82 -10.33
N PRO A 268 9.44 7.41 -10.81
CA PRO A 268 8.81 7.99 -11.99
C PRO A 268 8.07 9.30 -11.68
N LEU A 269 7.88 9.64 -10.40
CA LEU A 269 7.14 10.84 -10.01
C LEU A 269 8.00 12.09 -10.21
N ARG A 270 7.40 13.07 -10.89
CA ARG A 270 7.97 14.42 -10.97
C ARG A 270 7.89 15.09 -9.61
N LYS A 271 8.96 15.81 -9.27
CA LYS A 271 8.96 16.74 -8.13
C LYS A 271 8.11 17.95 -8.49
N GLU A 272 7.17 18.29 -7.63
CA GLU A 272 6.34 19.48 -7.81
C GLU A 272 6.20 20.22 -6.47
N LEU A 273 6.30 21.55 -6.47
CA LEU A 273 6.09 22.37 -5.28
C LEU A 273 4.78 23.14 -5.44
N ARG A 274 3.76 22.82 -4.64
CA ARG A 274 2.53 23.64 -4.54
C ARG A 274 2.21 23.97 -3.09
N ASN A 275 1.79 25.19 -2.82
CA ASN A 275 1.38 25.65 -1.49
C ASN A 275 2.41 25.32 -0.37
N GLY A 276 3.71 25.42 -0.70
CA GLY A 276 4.79 25.11 0.23
C GLY A 276 4.98 23.62 0.52
N ILE A 277 4.34 22.72 -0.21
CA ILE A 277 4.50 21.27 -0.12
C ILE A 277 5.16 20.75 -1.38
N THR A 278 6.24 20.00 -1.19
CA THR A 278 6.88 19.26 -2.28
C THR A 278 6.20 17.90 -2.39
N TYR A 279 5.63 17.61 -3.55
CA TYR A 279 5.14 16.30 -3.95
C TYR A 279 6.22 15.51 -4.67
N GLY A 280 6.14 14.19 -4.54
CA GLY A 280 7.10 13.24 -5.12
C GLY A 280 7.39 12.06 -4.20
N SER A 281 8.47 11.33 -4.48
CA SER A 281 8.91 10.20 -3.66
C SER A 281 9.97 10.62 -2.65
N PHE A 282 9.83 10.13 -1.41
CA PHE A 282 10.72 10.44 -0.31
C PHE A 282 11.12 9.18 0.45
N HIS A 283 12.25 9.25 1.15
CA HIS A 283 12.60 8.35 2.23
C HIS A 283 12.42 9.09 3.55
N GLN A 284 11.54 8.58 4.41
CA GLN A 284 11.47 9.00 5.80
C GLN A 284 12.44 8.17 6.63
N ARG A 285 13.58 8.77 7.00
CA ARG A 285 14.68 8.13 7.72
C ARG A 285 14.49 8.31 9.22
N TYR A 286 14.69 7.24 9.97
CA TYR A 286 14.70 7.21 11.42
C TYR A 286 16.13 7.02 11.87
N ILE A 287 16.73 8.07 12.42
CA ILE A 287 18.16 8.14 12.74
C ILE A 287 18.28 8.13 14.26
N LEU A 288 18.79 7.03 14.81
CA LEU A 288 19.03 6.85 16.24
C LEU A 288 20.53 7.02 16.52
N ASP A 289 20.87 7.99 17.37
CA ASP A 289 22.25 8.29 17.76
C ASP A 289 23.19 8.43 16.54
N GLY A 290 22.71 9.13 15.52
CA GLY A 290 23.44 9.37 14.28
C GLY A 290 23.44 8.21 13.29
N LYS A 291 22.75 7.08 13.54
CA LYS A 291 22.66 5.94 12.62
C LYS A 291 21.24 5.69 12.12
N ILE A 292 21.07 5.41 10.83
CA ILE A 292 19.78 5.01 10.26
C ILE A 292 19.39 3.64 10.81
N VAL A 293 18.22 3.55 11.46
CA VAL A 293 17.67 2.30 12.00
C VAL A 293 16.38 1.86 11.32
N ALA A 294 15.69 2.77 10.63
CA ALA A 294 14.54 2.44 9.81
C ALA A 294 14.36 3.47 8.69
N VAL A 295 13.74 3.05 7.59
CA VAL A 295 13.40 3.90 6.48
C VAL A 295 12.03 3.51 5.93
N GLY A 296 11.12 4.48 5.90
CA GLY A 296 9.86 4.41 5.17
C GLY A 296 10.04 5.00 3.78
N ALA A 297 9.87 4.21 2.72
CA ALA A 297 9.75 4.70 1.36
C ALA A 297 8.30 5.13 1.12
N ILE A 298 8.12 6.42 0.83
CA ILE A 298 6.82 7.08 0.82
C ILE A 298 6.63 7.92 -0.44
N ASP A 299 5.38 8.19 -0.80
CA ASP A 299 5.03 9.29 -1.69
C ASP A 299 4.21 10.32 -0.95
N ILE A 300 4.50 11.59 -1.22
CA ILE A 300 3.66 12.71 -0.82
C ILE A 300 2.96 13.19 -2.07
N LEU A 301 1.65 13.00 -2.11
CA LEU A 301 0.75 13.34 -3.22
C LEU A 301 -0.23 14.43 -2.75
N PRO A 302 -1.05 14.98 -3.66
CA PRO A 302 -1.89 16.15 -3.35
C PRO A 302 -2.86 15.92 -2.19
N TRP A 303 -3.46 14.74 -2.11
CA TRP A 303 -4.44 14.39 -1.07
C TRP A 303 -3.95 13.33 -0.09
N CYS A 304 -2.92 12.57 -0.48
CA CYS A 304 -2.47 11.43 0.30
C CYS A 304 -0.96 11.38 0.55
N PHE A 305 -0.64 10.81 1.71
CA PHE A 305 0.68 10.33 2.05
C PHE A 305 0.63 8.81 1.89
N SER A 306 1.37 8.26 0.93
CA SER A 306 1.36 6.83 0.62
C SER A 306 2.59 6.15 1.19
N SER A 307 2.38 5.24 2.14
CA SER A 307 3.42 4.40 2.74
C SER A 307 3.57 3.12 1.93
N LYS A 308 4.62 3.06 1.10
CA LYS A 308 4.82 1.97 0.12
C LYS A 308 5.60 0.81 0.70
N TYR A 309 6.72 1.11 1.34
CA TYR A 309 7.62 0.09 1.85
C TYR A 309 8.35 0.56 3.10
N LEU A 310 8.56 -0.35 4.04
CA LEU A 310 9.27 -0.10 5.27
C LEU A 310 10.32 -1.19 5.46
N PHE A 311 11.57 -0.77 5.65
CA PHE A 311 12.65 -1.64 6.10
C PHE A 311 13.33 -1.03 7.32
N TYR A 312 13.82 -1.88 8.20
CA TYR A 312 14.41 -1.46 9.46
C TYR A 312 15.42 -2.46 9.96
N ASP A 313 16.31 -2.01 10.84
CA ASP A 313 17.26 -2.87 11.53
C ASP A 313 16.48 -3.79 12.50
N PRO A 314 16.52 -5.13 12.29
CA PRO A 314 15.80 -6.11 13.11
C PRO A 314 16.11 -6.06 14.61
N ASP A 315 17.25 -5.48 15.01
CA ASP A 315 17.61 -5.33 16.43
C ASP A 315 16.63 -4.41 17.18
N PHE A 316 15.95 -3.52 16.46
CA PHE A 316 14.94 -2.60 17.01
C PHE A 316 13.51 -3.13 16.92
N LYS A 317 13.31 -4.39 16.54
CA LYS A 317 11.97 -5.01 16.41
C LYS A 317 11.14 -4.84 17.68
N PHE A 318 11.76 -4.80 18.87
CA PHE A 318 11.10 -4.62 20.16
C PHE A 318 10.27 -3.32 20.27
N LEU A 319 10.57 -2.32 19.44
CA LEU A 319 9.84 -1.06 19.36
C LEU A 319 8.54 -1.15 18.55
N THR A 320 8.24 -2.31 17.95
CA THR A 320 7.08 -2.46 17.06
C THR A 320 7.14 -1.45 15.92
N ILE A 321 8.27 -1.44 15.20
CA ILE A 321 8.66 -0.40 14.25
C ILE A 321 7.55 -0.09 13.24
N GLY A 322 6.88 -1.09 12.67
CA GLY A 322 5.78 -0.85 11.71
C GLY A 322 4.62 -0.02 12.25
N THR A 323 4.20 -0.27 13.49
CA THR A 323 3.18 0.57 14.14
C THR A 323 3.75 1.94 14.53
N TYR A 324 5.02 2.00 14.99
CA TYR A 324 5.66 3.24 15.39
C TYR A 324 5.83 4.22 14.21
N THR A 325 6.35 3.75 13.07
CA THR A 325 6.56 4.59 11.88
C THR A 325 5.24 5.08 11.30
N ALA A 326 4.22 4.22 11.21
CA ALA A 326 2.88 4.65 10.79
C ALA A 326 2.33 5.77 11.68
N LEU A 327 2.58 5.74 13.00
CA LEU A 327 2.18 6.83 13.90
C LEU A 327 3.00 8.10 13.66
N ARG A 328 4.30 8.00 13.34
CA ARG A 328 5.14 9.15 13.01
C ARG A 328 4.75 9.77 11.66
N GLU A 329 4.37 8.95 10.68
CA GLU A 329 3.85 9.39 9.38
C GLU A 329 2.51 10.12 9.54
N ILE A 330 1.58 9.59 10.35
CA ILE A 330 0.33 10.28 10.68
C ILE A 330 0.60 11.63 11.37
N ASP A 331 1.55 11.68 12.31
CA ASP A 331 1.92 12.92 12.99
C ASP A 331 2.54 13.94 12.03
N TYR A 332 3.37 13.50 11.09
CA TYR A 332 3.91 14.35 10.01
C TYR A 332 2.79 15.02 9.22
N ILE A 333 1.77 14.25 8.83
CA ILE A 333 0.64 14.79 8.07
C ILE A 333 -0.18 15.77 8.91
N GLN A 334 -0.47 15.42 10.18
CA GLN A 334 -1.20 16.31 11.10
C GLN A 334 -0.46 17.63 11.35
N ARG A 335 0.87 17.63 11.47
CA ARG A 335 1.68 18.85 11.59
C ARG A 335 1.68 19.67 10.31
N THR A 336 1.77 19.00 9.16
CA THR A 336 1.71 19.65 7.84
C THR A 336 0.38 20.38 7.66
N LEU A 337 -0.75 19.73 7.95
CA LEU A 337 -2.09 20.32 7.86
C LEU A 337 -2.31 21.52 8.80
N ARG A 338 -1.61 21.57 9.95
CA ARG A 338 -1.70 22.72 10.87
C ARG A 338 -0.93 23.94 10.39
N THR A 339 0.10 23.73 9.58
CA THR A 339 1.07 24.77 9.21
C THR A 339 0.93 25.21 7.76
N LYS A 340 0.30 24.40 6.91
CA LYS A 340 0.16 24.62 5.47
C LYS A 340 -1.28 24.44 5.04
N SER A 341 -1.71 25.23 4.05
CA SER A 341 -3.00 25.04 3.37
C SER A 341 -2.89 23.86 2.40
N ALA A 342 -3.01 22.66 2.97
CA ALA A 342 -2.79 21.40 2.28
C ALA A 342 -4.07 20.56 2.27
N GLU A 343 -4.32 19.88 1.15
CA GLU A 343 -5.40 18.90 1.06
C GLU A 343 -4.94 17.48 1.44
N LEU A 344 -3.68 17.35 1.87
CA LEU A 344 -3.01 16.12 2.35
C LEU A 344 -3.66 15.58 3.63
N LYS A 345 -4.83 14.97 3.51
CA LYS A 345 -5.62 14.49 4.66
C LYS A 345 -5.68 12.97 4.79
N TYR A 346 -5.27 12.25 3.76
CA TYR A 346 -5.32 10.79 3.77
C TYR A 346 -3.94 10.16 3.95
N TYR A 347 -3.92 9.05 4.68
CA TYR A 347 -2.75 8.20 4.84
C TYR A 347 -3.04 6.83 4.23
N TYR A 348 -2.33 6.48 3.16
CA TYR A 348 -2.50 5.23 2.42
C TYR A 348 -1.48 4.24 2.95
N MET A 349 -1.97 3.09 3.40
CA MET A 349 -1.13 2.04 3.99
C MET A 349 -0.91 0.89 3.02
N GLY A 350 -1.03 1.12 1.71
CA GLY A 350 -1.08 0.08 0.67
C GLY A 350 -2.34 -0.78 0.79
N TYR A 351 -2.19 -2.10 0.68
CA TYR A 351 -3.33 -3.02 0.72
C TYR A 351 -3.71 -3.54 2.10
N TYR A 352 -5.01 -3.78 2.28
CA TYR A 352 -5.63 -4.57 3.33
C TYR A 352 -6.06 -5.93 2.74
N ILE A 353 -5.70 -7.00 3.44
CA ILE A 353 -6.05 -8.38 3.07
C ILE A 353 -6.69 -9.05 4.28
N TYR A 354 -7.97 -9.38 4.15
CA TYR A 354 -8.79 -9.86 5.27
C TYR A 354 -8.25 -11.15 5.93
N THR A 355 -7.77 -12.06 5.09
CA THR A 355 -7.27 -13.39 5.46
C THR A 355 -5.81 -13.39 5.89
N CYS A 356 -5.09 -12.27 5.72
CA CYS A 356 -3.67 -12.16 6.07
C CYS A 356 -3.48 -11.33 7.36
N PRO A 357 -3.13 -11.95 8.50
CA PRO A 357 -2.96 -11.23 9.77
C PRO A 357 -1.92 -10.09 9.70
N LYS A 358 -0.86 -10.27 8.90
CA LYS A 358 0.20 -9.26 8.67
C LYS A 358 -0.30 -8.01 7.95
N MET A 359 -1.42 -8.11 7.22
CA MET A 359 -2.02 -6.99 6.50
C MET A 359 -3.25 -6.44 7.22
N ARG A 360 -3.91 -7.28 8.02
CA ARG A 360 -5.15 -6.93 8.73
C ARG A 360 -4.96 -5.86 9.82
N TYR A 361 -3.75 -5.70 10.37
CA TYR A 361 -3.50 -4.70 11.43
C TYR A 361 -3.80 -3.26 10.99
N LYS A 362 -3.72 -2.95 9.69
CA LYS A 362 -3.96 -1.61 9.13
C LYS A 362 -5.38 -1.11 9.45
N ALA A 363 -6.35 -2.00 9.55
CA ALA A 363 -7.71 -1.68 10.01
C ALA A 363 -7.78 -1.18 11.47
N LYS A 364 -6.70 -1.29 12.27
CA LYS A 364 -6.67 -0.77 13.65
C LYS A 364 -6.39 0.73 13.71
N PHE A 365 -5.94 1.33 12.61
CA PHE A 365 -5.89 2.78 12.46
C PHE A 365 -7.29 3.23 12.07
N GLN A 366 -7.93 4.06 12.89
CA GLN A 366 -9.33 4.42 12.72
C GLN A 366 -9.48 5.94 12.67
N PRO A 367 -10.37 6.48 11.80
CA PRO A 367 -11.33 5.76 10.94
C PRO A 367 -10.75 5.42 9.56
N SER A 368 -10.41 4.15 9.30
CA SER A 368 -9.94 3.72 7.98
C SER A 368 -11.09 3.26 7.09
N GLU A 369 -10.89 3.39 5.79
CA GLU A 369 -11.83 3.02 4.74
C GLU A 369 -11.15 2.06 3.75
N LEU A 370 -11.93 1.17 3.15
CA LEU A 370 -11.50 0.33 2.03
C LEU A 370 -12.13 0.82 0.72
N LEU A 371 -11.34 0.77 -0.35
CA LEU A 371 -11.80 1.07 -1.71
C LEU A 371 -12.56 -0.12 -2.31
N CYS A 372 -13.76 0.13 -2.82
CA CYS A 372 -14.49 -0.84 -3.66
C CYS A 372 -13.82 -0.90 -5.04
N ASP A 373 -13.40 -2.09 -5.47
CA ASP A 373 -12.68 -2.25 -6.75
C ASP A 373 -13.54 -1.95 -7.98
N GLU A 374 -14.87 -2.17 -7.92
CA GLU A 374 -15.77 -1.95 -9.06
C GLU A 374 -16.27 -0.51 -9.19
N SER A 375 -16.59 0.12 -8.06
CA SER A 375 -17.22 1.45 -8.03
C SER A 375 -16.27 2.58 -7.64
N PHE A 376 -15.03 2.26 -7.24
CA PHE A 376 -14.05 3.19 -6.66
C PHE A 376 -14.60 4.04 -5.50
N THR A 377 -15.59 3.50 -4.78
CA THR A 377 -16.17 4.14 -3.60
C THR A 377 -15.51 3.64 -2.32
N TRP A 378 -15.30 4.56 -1.39
CA TRP A 378 -14.71 4.27 -0.09
C TRP A 378 -15.79 3.90 0.92
N LYS A 379 -15.55 2.86 1.71
CA LYS A 379 -16.47 2.41 2.76
C LYS A 379 -15.73 2.14 4.07
N PRO A 380 -16.30 2.46 5.24
CA PRO A 380 -15.64 2.21 6.51
C PRO A 380 -15.20 0.75 6.67
N VAL A 381 -13.95 0.54 7.08
CA VAL A 381 -13.36 -0.81 7.18
C VAL A 381 -14.17 -1.74 8.09
N SER A 382 -14.82 -1.20 9.13
CA SER A 382 -15.66 -1.98 10.05
C SER A 382 -16.92 -2.55 9.40
N GLU A 383 -17.41 -1.93 8.31
CA GLU A 383 -18.53 -2.46 7.54
C GLU A 383 -18.03 -3.48 6.52
N CYS A 384 -16.93 -3.17 5.83
CA CYS A 384 -16.30 -4.11 4.89
C CYS A 384 -15.88 -5.42 5.58
N GLU A 385 -15.35 -5.36 6.81
CA GLU A 385 -14.97 -6.56 7.57
C GLU A 385 -16.15 -7.50 7.85
N LYS A 386 -17.39 -6.97 7.97
CA LYS A 386 -18.59 -7.80 8.13
C LYS A 386 -18.93 -8.51 6.84
N LEU A 387 -18.99 -7.76 5.73
CA LEU A 387 -19.27 -8.30 4.40
C LEU A 387 -18.22 -9.34 3.96
N LEU A 388 -16.95 -9.09 4.27
CA LEU A 388 -15.86 -10.04 4.04
C LEU A 388 -15.98 -11.26 4.94
N ALA A 389 -16.41 -11.12 6.19
CA ALA A 389 -16.65 -12.27 7.07
C ALA A 389 -17.78 -13.17 6.53
N GLU A 390 -18.88 -12.56 6.09
CA GLU A 390 -20.03 -13.25 5.50
C GLU A 390 -19.68 -14.00 4.22
N ASN A 391 -18.71 -13.50 3.44
CA ASN A 391 -18.19 -14.15 2.23
C ASN A 391 -16.87 -14.92 2.48
N GLU A 392 -16.59 -15.33 3.72
CA GLU A 392 -15.43 -16.17 4.07
C GLU A 392 -14.06 -15.58 3.65
N GLY A 393 -13.96 -14.26 3.54
CA GLY A 393 -12.75 -13.54 3.11
C GLY A 393 -12.49 -13.56 1.60
N ARG A 394 -13.41 -14.09 0.79
CA ARG A 394 -13.37 -14.00 -0.67
C ARG A 394 -13.65 -12.57 -1.15
N PHE A 395 -13.39 -12.32 -2.43
CA PHE A 395 -13.65 -11.02 -3.04
C PHE A 395 -15.13 -10.65 -2.88
N THR A 396 -15.34 -9.53 -2.19
CA THR A 396 -16.63 -8.91 -1.93
C THR A 396 -16.58 -7.47 -2.40
N THR A 397 -17.63 -7.04 -3.10
CA THR A 397 -17.84 -5.64 -3.49
C THR A 397 -18.89 -5.04 -2.56
N TRP A 398 -18.85 -3.72 -2.40
CA TRP A 398 -19.75 -3.02 -1.48
C TRP A 398 -20.37 -1.77 -2.11
N ALA A 399 -20.46 -1.78 -3.43
CA ALA A 399 -21.07 -0.72 -4.23
C ALA A 399 -22.54 -0.47 -3.88
N GLY A 400 -23.23 -1.38 -3.19
CA GLY A 400 -24.66 -1.22 -2.91
C GLY A 400 -25.43 -1.08 -4.23
N ASN A 401 -26.14 0.04 -4.42
CA ASN A 401 -26.79 0.39 -5.69
C ASN A 401 -25.97 1.35 -6.57
N ALA A 402 -24.74 1.70 -6.18
CA ALA A 402 -23.89 2.55 -7.00
C ALA A 402 -23.47 1.78 -8.27
N PRO A 403 -23.61 2.37 -9.47
CA PRO A 403 -23.15 1.73 -10.69
C PRO A 403 -21.62 1.54 -10.63
N PRO A 404 -21.07 0.57 -11.37
CA PRO A 404 -19.63 0.47 -11.60
C PRO A 404 -19.09 1.80 -12.12
N ALA A 405 -17.83 2.11 -11.79
CA ALA A 405 -17.19 3.31 -12.32
C ALA A 405 -17.19 3.24 -13.85
N THR A 406 -17.67 4.30 -14.50
CA THR A 406 -17.63 4.38 -15.96
C THR A 406 -16.16 4.51 -16.38
N GLY A 407 -15.68 3.54 -17.16
CA GLY A 407 -14.35 3.61 -17.76
C GLY A 407 -14.28 4.74 -18.79
N LEU A 408 -13.07 5.10 -19.20
CA LEU A 408 -12.88 6.04 -20.31
C LEU A 408 -13.44 5.40 -21.60
N ASN A 409 -13.94 6.23 -22.52
CA ASN A 409 -14.21 5.75 -23.88
C ASN A 409 -12.85 5.34 -24.50
N PRO A 410 -12.68 4.10 -25.01
CA PRO A 410 -11.43 3.68 -25.63
C PRO A 410 -10.92 4.63 -26.72
N ASP A 411 -11.82 5.27 -27.47
CA ASP A 411 -11.47 6.23 -28.52
C ASP A 411 -10.87 7.54 -28.01
N GLU A 412 -11.08 7.86 -26.73
CA GLU A 412 -10.54 9.07 -26.07
C GLU A 412 -9.23 8.80 -25.32
N VAL A 413 -8.75 7.55 -25.31
CA VAL A 413 -7.49 7.21 -24.64
C VAL A 413 -6.33 7.94 -25.33
N PRO A 414 -5.50 8.71 -24.58
CA PRO A 414 -4.27 9.24 -25.12
C PRO A 414 -3.25 8.11 -25.30
N VAL A 415 -2.66 8.02 -26.48
CA VAL A 415 -1.61 7.05 -26.84
C VAL A 415 -0.35 7.76 -27.32
N TYR A 416 0.82 7.18 -27.05
CA TYR A 416 2.09 7.72 -27.50
C TYR A 416 2.53 7.05 -28.81
N SER A 417 2.84 7.84 -29.84
CA SER A 417 3.42 7.37 -31.10
C SER A 417 4.21 8.50 -31.77
N SER A 418 5.21 8.19 -32.60
CA SER A 418 5.98 9.19 -33.38
C SER A 418 6.44 10.40 -32.56
N ASN A 419 6.92 10.17 -31.33
CA ASN A 419 7.36 11.18 -30.37
C ASN A 419 6.30 12.19 -29.88
N MET A 420 5.01 11.91 -30.10
CA MET A 420 3.88 12.76 -29.71
C MET A 420 2.77 11.94 -29.04
N ALA A 421 1.90 12.64 -28.30
CA ALA A 421 0.67 12.06 -27.77
C ALA A 421 -0.49 12.32 -28.75
N TYR A 422 -1.27 11.28 -29.03
CA TYR A 422 -2.47 11.33 -29.88
C TYR A 422 -3.66 10.82 -29.09
N VAL A 423 -4.85 11.34 -29.38
CA VAL A 423 -6.10 10.67 -28.99
C VAL A 423 -6.27 9.43 -29.89
N TRP A 424 -6.65 8.27 -29.32
CA TRP A 424 -6.68 7.00 -30.06
C TRP A 424 -7.47 7.07 -31.36
N ARG A 425 -8.69 7.64 -31.34
CA ARG A 425 -9.50 7.91 -32.54
C ARG A 425 -8.74 8.64 -33.64
N VAL A 426 -7.95 9.63 -33.26
CA VAL A 426 -7.21 10.46 -34.23
C VAL A 426 -6.06 9.66 -34.83
N LEU A 427 -5.30 8.93 -34.00
CA LEU A 427 -4.18 8.14 -34.48
C LEU A 427 -4.62 7.04 -35.45
N ARG A 428 -5.64 6.25 -35.09
CA ARG A 428 -6.12 5.15 -35.94
C ARG A 428 -6.74 5.63 -37.26
N ALA A 429 -7.29 6.85 -37.29
CA ALA A 429 -7.79 7.46 -38.51
C ALA A 429 -6.66 7.97 -39.41
N GLN A 430 -5.57 8.49 -38.83
CA GLN A 430 -4.40 8.99 -39.57
C GLN A 430 -3.46 7.86 -40.01
N LYS A 431 -3.39 6.79 -39.23
CA LYS A 431 -2.50 5.63 -39.41
C LYS A 431 -3.29 4.33 -39.27
N PRO A 432 -4.07 3.94 -40.30
CA PRO A 432 -4.91 2.73 -40.28
C PRO A 432 -4.15 1.44 -39.99
N GLU A 433 -2.85 1.39 -40.29
CA GLU A 433 -1.95 0.26 -39.98
C GLU A 433 -1.84 -0.04 -38.47
N PHE A 434 -2.14 0.93 -37.62
CA PHE A 434 -2.17 0.75 -36.17
C PHE A 434 -3.52 0.22 -35.65
N ASP A 435 -4.58 0.28 -36.45
CA ASP A 435 -5.95 -0.16 -36.10
C ASP A 435 -6.08 -1.69 -36.14
N THR A 436 -5.33 -2.38 -35.29
CA THR A 436 -5.31 -3.84 -35.20
C THR A 436 -6.18 -4.34 -34.04
N PRO A 437 -6.74 -5.56 -34.10
CA PRO A 437 -7.49 -6.14 -32.98
C PRO A 437 -6.70 -6.16 -31.67
N GLU A 438 -5.39 -6.44 -31.73
CA GLU A 438 -4.51 -6.47 -30.56
C GLU A 438 -4.37 -5.10 -29.88
N VAL A 439 -4.11 -4.05 -30.66
CA VAL A 439 -3.98 -2.69 -30.11
C VAL A 439 -5.31 -2.21 -29.54
N ASN A 440 -6.41 -2.43 -30.27
CA ASN A 440 -7.75 -2.08 -29.80
C ASN A 440 -8.11 -2.78 -28.49
N GLU A 441 -7.75 -4.06 -28.33
CA GLU A 441 -7.97 -4.79 -27.09
C GLU A 441 -7.17 -4.20 -25.92
N LYS A 442 -5.89 -3.84 -26.13
CA LYS A 442 -5.05 -3.21 -25.10
C LYS A 442 -5.58 -1.84 -24.69
N VAL A 443 -5.96 -1.00 -25.66
CA VAL A 443 -6.55 0.32 -25.41
C VAL A 443 -7.87 0.19 -24.65
N ALA A 444 -8.76 -0.70 -25.07
CA ALA A 444 -10.04 -0.93 -24.40
C ALA A 444 -9.88 -1.47 -22.97
N LYS A 445 -8.92 -2.38 -22.75
CA LYS A 445 -8.59 -2.89 -21.41
C LYS A 445 -8.05 -1.78 -20.51
N TRP A 446 -7.13 -0.95 -21.01
CA TRP A 446 -6.64 0.21 -20.27
C TRP A 446 -7.78 1.17 -19.90
N ALA A 447 -8.63 1.53 -20.87
CA ALA A 447 -9.77 2.43 -20.66
C ALA A 447 -10.72 1.95 -19.56
N LYS A 448 -10.91 0.63 -19.44
CA LYS A 448 -11.69 -0.01 -18.36
C LYS A 448 -10.97 0.02 -17.00
N LEU A 449 -9.67 -0.27 -16.96
CA LEU A 449 -8.91 -0.46 -15.72
C LEU A 449 -8.42 0.84 -15.08
N ALA A 450 -8.12 1.84 -15.90
CA ALA A 450 -7.57 3.11 -15.45
C ALA A 450 -8.63 3.97 -14.74
N GLY A 451 -9.90 3.77 -15.06
CA GLY A 451 -11.02 4.48 -14.45
C GLY A 451 -11.37 5.81 -15.13
N PRO A 452 -12.30 6.59 -14.54
CA PRO A 452 -12.95 7.73 -15.20
C PRO A 452 -12.06 8.95 -15.49
N LEU A 453 -10.87 9.07 -14.89
CA LEU A 453 -9.96 10.22 -15.07
C LEU A 453 -8.62 9.82 -15.72
N ALA A 454 -8.61 8.71 -16.46
CA ALA A 454 -7.44 8.21 -17.18
C ALA A 454 -7.08 8.97 -18.46
N ASP A 455 -7.91 9.93 -18.87
CA ASP A 455 -7.72 10.79 -20.05
C ASP A 455 -6.48 11.70 -19.94
N ASN A 456 -5.90 11.84 -18.75
CA ASN A 456 -4.68 12.58 -18.49
C ASN A 456 -3.41 11.70 -18.46
N ILE A 457 -3.56 10.39 -18.73
CA ILE A 457 -2.47 9.41 -18.71
C ILE A 457 -2.30 8.81 -20.10
N CYS A 458 -1.13 9.03 -20.69
CA CYS A 458 -0.78 8.54 -22.01
C CYS A 458 -0.31 7.09 -21.96
N LEU A 459 -0.89 6.26 -22.82
CA LEU A 459 -0.55 4.85 -22.97
C LEU A 459 0.54 4.66 -24.03
N TYR A 460 1.65 4.08 -23.63
CA TYR A 460 2.72 3.62 -24.49
C TYR A 460 2.50 2.14 -24.82
N LEU A 461 2.39 1.85 -26.12
CA LEU A 461 2.30 0.50 -26.68
C LEU A 461 3.50 0.29 -27.62
N ASN A 462 4.17 -0.86 -27.49
CA ASN A 462 5.32 -1.19 -28.34
C ASN A 462 4.90 -1.24 -29.82
N GLU A 463 3.68 -1.71 -30.09
CA GLU A 463 3.11 -1.88 -31.43
C GLU A 463 2.98 -0.55 -32.19
N LEU A 464 2.83 0.56 -31.47
CA LEU A 464 2.72 1.92 -32.01
C LEU A 464 4.08 2.62 -32.15
N ASN A 465 5.15 2.04 -31.59
CA ASN A 465 6.46 2.68 -31.42
C ASN A 465 7.65 1.86 -31.96
N ASN A 466 7.42 0.64 -32.44
CA ASN A 466 8.46 -0.18 -33.06
C ASN A 466 8.84 0.39 -34.43
N ARG A 467 10.14 0.62 -34.65
CA ARG A 467 10.71 1.24 -35.86
C ARG A 467 10.30 0.55 -37.18
N ALA A 468 10.11 -0.77 -37.17
CA ALA A 468 9.73 -1.54 -38.36
C ALA A 468 8.34 -1.19 -38.95
N ARG A 469 7.51 -0.41 -38.24
CA ARG A 469 6.18 0.05 -38.71
C ARG A 469 6.11 1.56 -38.92
N GLN A 470 7.23 2.28 -38.82
CA GLN A 470 7.27 3.75 -38.85
C GLN A 470 7.77 4.34 -40.17
N GLU A 471 8.22 3.53 -41.14
CA GLU A 471 8.68 3.99 -42.45
C GLU A 471 7.74 3.52 -43.58
N PRO A 472 7.19 4.42 -44.41
CA PRO A 472 7.06 4.13 -45.82
C PRO A 472 8.45 4.21 -46.45
N VAL A 473 8.87 3.15 -47.14
CA VAL A 473 10.06 3.16 -47.99
C VAL A 473 9.79 4.16 -49.12
N GLU A 474 10.35 5.37 -49.02
CA GLU A 474 10.58 6.19 -50.22
C GLU A 474 11.75 5.52 -50.96
N ALA A 475 11.42 4.74 -51.98
CA ALA A 475 12.38 4.23 -52.94
C ALA A 475 12.86 5.41 -53.78
N GLU A 476 14.00 5.99 -53.42
CA GLU A 476 14.77 6.79 -54.37
C GLU A 476 15.25 5.85 -55.47
N SER A 477 14.92 6.22 -56.70
CA SER A 477 15.34 5.55 -57.93
C SER A 477 16.79 5.92 -58.17
N GLU A 478 17.69 4.94 -58.00
CA GLU A 478 19.00 4.98 -58.65
C GLU A 478 18.74 4.69 -60.13
N GLU A 479 18.68 5.75 -60.94
CA GLU A 479 18.76 5.67 -62.39
C GLU A 479 20.16 5.23 -62.81
N ASP A 480 20.18 4.38 -63.83
CA ASP A 480 21.30 3.67 -64.41
C ASP A 480 22.40 4.60 -64.95
N ASP A 481 23.67 4.28 -64.66
CA ASP A 481 24.84 4.73 -65.43
C ASP A 481 25.70 3.49 -65.76
N GLU A 482 25.30 2.77 -66.82
CA GLU A 482 26.16 1.84 -67.58
C GLU A 482 26.11 2.27 -69.06
N GLU A 483 27.21 2.84 -69.57
CA GLU A 483 27.60 3.00 -70.99
C GLU A 483 28.92 3.82 -70.97
N GLU A 484 30.08 3.50 -71.56
CA GLU A 484 30.57 2.47 -72.48
C GLU A 484 32.10 2.35 -72.25
N GLU A 485 32.65 1.15 -72.35
CA GLU A 485 34.08 0.91 -72.62
C GLU A 485 34.35 0.98 -74.15
N GLU A 486 35.61 1.29 -74.47
CA GLU A 486 36.34 1.07 -75.74
C GLU A 486 36.34 2.19 -76.81
N GLU A 487 37.49 2.85 -76.98
CA GLU A 487 38.34 2.64 -78.17
C GLU A 487 39.76 3.24 -78.03
N GLU A 488 40.68 2.58 -78.73
CA GLU A 488 42.15 2.62 -78.67
C GLU A 488 42.83 3.95 -79.07
N ALA A 489 44.00 4.26 -78.48
CA ALA A 489 45.28 4.66 -79.12
C ALA A 489 46.25 5.38 -78.17
#